data_AF-A0A358HUN8-F1
#
_entry.id   AF-A0A358HUN8-F1
#
_cell.length_a   1.000
_cell.length_b   1.000
_cell.length_c   1.000
_cell.angle_alpha   90.00
_cell.angle_beta   90.00
_cell.angle_gamma   90.00
#
_symmetry.space_group_name_H-M   'P 1'
#
loop_
_entity.id
_entity.type
_entity.pdbx_description
1 polymer ?
#
loop_
_entity_poly.entity_id
_entity_poly.type
_entity_poly.pdbx_seq_one_letter_code
_entity_poly.pdbx_strand_id
1 'polypeptide(L)' 'MAAYPPLNSLRAFEASIRLNSFSLAAEELNVTPGAVGQQIKKLEDWLG' A
#
# COMPACT_ATOMS: atom_id res chain seq x y z
N MET A 1 19.70 -13.34 2.56
CA MET A 1 18.44 -13.47 3.30
C MET A 1 17.40 -12.70 2.50
N ALA A 2 16.50 -13.38 1.77
CA ALA A 2 15.51 -12.68 0.95
C ALA A 2 14.59 -11.85 1.86
N ALA A 3 14.66 -10.52 1.77
CA ALA A 3 13.77 -9.65 2.53
C ALA A 3 12.38 -9.80 1.93
N TYR A 4 11.43 -10.33 2.70
CA TYR A 4 10.06 -10.45 2.22
C TYR A 4 9.47 -9.05 1.97
N PRO A 5 8.74 -8.85 0.87
CA PRO A 5 8.08 -7.57 0.63
C PRO A 5 7.08 -7.29 1.77
N PRO A 6 6.93 -6.01 2.16
CA PRO A 6 5.94 -5.63 3.16
C PRO A 6 4.53 -5.96 2.64
N LEU A 7 3.92 -7.02 3.20
CA LEU A 7 2.63 -7.56 2.74
C LEU A 7 1.51 -6.52 2.77
N ASN A 8 1.50 -5.66 3.79
CA ASN A 8 0.52 -4.57 3.88
C ASN A 8 0.70 -3.59 2.72
N SER A 9 1.95 -3.26 2.36
CA SER A 9 2.24 -2.36 1.25
C SER A 9 1.80 -2.92 -0.10
N LEU A 10 1.96 -4.22 -0.32
CA LEU A 10 1.40 -4.89 -1.50
C LEU A 10 -0.12 -4.82 -1.53
N ARG A 11 -0.79 -5.03 -0.38
CA ARG A 11 -2.26 -4.90 -0.28
C ARG A 11 -2.73 -3.47 -0.51
N ALA A 12 -2.04 -2.49 0.06
CA ALA A 12 -2.33 -1.07 -0.14
C ALA A 12 -2.18 -0.67 -1.62
N PHE A 13 -1.13 -1.17 -2.28
CA PHE A 13 -0.87 -0.94 -3.70
C PHE A 13 -1.92 -1.61 -4.61
N GLU A 14 -2.24 -2.88 -4.37
CA GLU A 14 -3.27 -3.60 -5.14
C GLU A 14 -4.66 -2.95 -4.98
N ALA A 15 -5.08 -2.63 -3.75
CA ALA A 15 -6.36 -1.98 -3.49
C ALA A 15 -6.46 -0.60 -4.17
N SER A 16 -5.38 0.19 -4.15
CA SER A 16 -5.35 1.50 -4.80
C SER A 16 -5.40 1.43 -6.32
N ILE A 17 -4.83 0.39 -6.94
CA ILE A 17 -5.00 0.12 -8.38
C ILE A 17 -6.42 -0.37 -8.69
N ARG A 18 -6.92 -1.35 -7.94
CA ARG A 18 -8.24 -1.96 -8.17
C ARG A 18 -9.37 -0.93 -8.04
N LEU A 19 -9.28 -0.05 -7.06
CA LEU A 19 -10.28 0.99 -6.78
C LEU A 19 -9.98 2.31 -7.48
N ASN A 20 -8.79 2.43 -8.10
CA ASN A 20 -8.28 3.65 -8.73
C ASN A 20 -8.36 4.90 -7.82
N SER A 21 -8.24 4.69 -6.50
CA SER A 21 -8.43 5.74 -5.48
C SER A 21 -7.77 5.36 -4.16
N PHE A 22 -6.94 6.26 -3.62
CA PHE A 22 -6.29 6.09 -2.32
C PHE A 22 -7.27 6.20 -1.16
N SER A 23 -8.32 7.01 -1.28
CA SER A 23 -9.35 7.16 -0.24
C SER A 23 -10.19 5.90 -0.12
N LEU A 24 -10.64 5.33 -1.25
CA LEU A 24 -11.43 4.09 -1.24
C LEU A 24 -10.59 2.89 -0.77
N ALA A 25 -9.32 2.82 -1.19
CA ALA A 25 -8.39 1.81 -0.68
C ALA A 25 -8.16 1.94 0.83
N ALA A 26 -8.12 3.16 1.35
CA ALA A 26 -8.00 3.40 2.78
C ALA A 26 -9.23 2.94 3.55
N GLU A 27 -10.43 3.23 3.03
CA GLU A 27 -11.68 2.74 3.63
C GLU A 27 -11.77 1.21 3.62
N GLU A 28 -11.42 0.57 2.50
CA GLU A 28 -11.45 -0.89 2.39
C GLU A 28 -10.45 -1.56 3.36
N LEU A 29 -9.26 -0.97 3.48
CA LEU A 29 -8.20 -1.49 4.35
C LEU A 29 -8.31 -1.01 5.81
N ASN A 30 -9.35 -0.24 6.16
CA ASN A 30 -9.55 0.34 7.49
C ASN A 30 -8.35 1.15 7.99
N VAL A 31 -7.75 1.96 7.11
CA VAL A 31 -6.61 2.84 7.41
C VAL A 31 -6.91 4.27 6.97
N THR A 32 -6.01 5.20 7.29
CA THR A 32 -6.11 6.57 6.78
C THR A 32 -5.55 6.66 5.34
N PRO A 33 -6.03 7.59 4.51
CA PRO A 33 -5.48 7.80 3.16
C PRO A 33 -3.97 8.07 3.17
N GLY A 34 -3.48 8.78 4.20
CA GLY A 34 -2.05 9.01 4.40
C GLY A 34 -1.25 7.71 4.66
N ALA A 35 -1.84 6.75 5.36
CA ALA A 35 -1.21 5.46 5.60
C ALA A 35 -1.07 4.63 4.31
N VAL A 36 -2.05 4.70 3.40
CA VAL A 36 -1.95 4.05 2.08
C VAL A 36 -0.76 4.60 1.31
N GLY A 37 -0.61 5.93 1.24
CA GLY A 37 0.53 6.57 0.60
C GLY A 37 1.87 6.19 1.24
N GLN A 38 1.95 6.15 2.58
CA GLN A 38 3.16 5.74 3.29
C GLN A 38 3.52 4.27 3.00
N GLN A 39 2.52 3.40 2.91
CA GLN A 39 2.74 1.99 2.62
C GLN A 39 3.22 1.76 1.19
N ILE A 40 2.68 2.48 0.22
CA ILE A 40 3.15 2.44 -1.18
C ILE A 40 4.57 2.97 -1.26
N LYS A 41 4.87 4.08 -0.60
CA LYS A 41 6.24 4.63 -0.54
C LYS A 41 7.24 3.66 0.07
N LYS A 42 6.80 2.87 1.07
CA LYS A 42 7.58 1.79 1.68
C LYS A 42 7.75 0.59 0.75
N LEU A 43 6.82 0.35 -0.18
CA LEU A 43 6.97 -0.64 -1.24
C LEU A 43 8.01 -0.20 -2.25
N GLU A 44 7.95 1.06 -2.68
CA GLU A 44 8.94 1.66 -3.59
C GLU A 44 10.34 1.60 -2.98
N ASP A 45 10.50 2.02 -1.72
CA ASP A 45 11.78 1.95 -0.98
C ASP A 45 12.34 0.52 -0.89
N TRP A 46 11.46 -0.48 -0.78
CA TRP A 46 11.86 -1.89 -0.78
C TRP A 46 12.28 -2.40 -2.17
N LEU A 47 11.68 -1.88 -3.24
CA LEU A 47 12.01 -2.25 -4.63
C LEU A 47 13.34 -1.62 -5.09
N GLY A 48 13.70 -0.46 -4.53
CA GLY A 48 14.88 0.34 -4.93
C GLY A 48 14.55 1.33 -6.05
#